data_AF-A0AAQ3SDF7-F1
#
_entry.id   AF-A0AAQ3SDF7-F1
#
_cell.length_a   1.000
_cell.length_b   1.000
_cell.length_c   1.000
_cell.angle_alpha   90.00
_cell.angle_beta   90.00
_cell.angle_gamma   90.00
#
_symmetry.space_group_name_H-M   'P 1'
#
loop_
_entity.id
_entity.type
_entity.pdbx_description
1 polymer ?
#
loop_
_entity_poly.entity_id
_entity_poly.type
_entity_poly.pdbx_seq_one_letter_code
_entity_poly.pdbx_strand_id
1 'polypeptide(L)' 'MESTIEYLVTLNTDYNAALDELDMVRYENRKLRAWVAHGVEPAEEEPVEDPADAPRRKKARYNDPEARTYIRHHED' A
#
# COMPACT_ATOMS: atom_id res chain seq x y z
N MET A 1 -30.74 24.05 -18.84
CA MET A 1 -30.41 24.18 -17.40
C MET A 1 -29.76 22.90 -16.88
N GLU A 2 -30.28 21.72 -17.26
CA GLU A 2 -29.66 20.42 -16.98
C GLU A 2 -28.22 20.30 -17.52
N SER A 3 -27.94 20.81 -18.72
CA SER A 3 -26.59 20.76 -19.32
C SER A 3 -25.51 21.53 -18.55
N THR A 4 -25.88 22.55 -17.76
CA THR A 4 -24.93 23.32 -16.96
C THR A 4 -24.54 22.57 -15.70
N ILE A 5 -25.47 21.82 -15.11
CA ILE A 5 -25.20 21.01 -13.92
C ILE A 5 -24.28 19.84 -14.30
N GLU A 6 -24.58 19.16 -15.40
CA GLU A 6 -23.73 18.07 -15.91
C GLU A 6 -22.30 18.55 -16.19
N TYR A 7 -22.15 19.70 -16.85
CA TYR A 7 -20.84 20.32 -17.10
C TYR A 7 -20.06 20.64 -15.82
N LEU A 8 -20.74 21.15 -14.79
CA LEU A 8 -20.09 21.46 -13.50
C LEU A 8 -19.66 20.18 -12.76
N VAL A 9 -20.44 19.10 -12.88
CA VAL A 9 -20.10 17.80 -12.29
C VAL A 9 -18.87 17.21 -12.98
N THR A 10 -18.79 17.25 -14.31
CA THR A 10 -17.60 16.78 -15.03
C THR A 10 -16.37 17.61 -14.68
N LEU A 11 -16.51 18.94 -14.65
CA LEU A 11 -15.40 19.84 -14.30
C LEU A 11 -14.88 19.58 -12.88
N ASN A 12 -15.76 19.33 -11.92
CA ASN A 12 -15.37 18.99 -10.55
C ASN A 12 -14.67 17.62 -10.49
N THR A 13 -15.13 16.65 -11.29
CA THR A 13 -14.51 15.32 -11.36
C THR A 13 -13.09 15.41 -11.91
N ASP A 14 -12.91 16.12 -13.02
CA ASP A 14 -11.60 16.34 -13.63
C ASP A 14 -10.65 17.12 -12.71
N TYR A 15 -11.19 18.12 -11.99
CA TYR A 15 -10.42 18.88 -11.00
C TYR A 15 -9.92 17.99 -9.86
N ASN A 16 -10.77 17.12 -9.31
CA ASN A 16 -10.37 16.20 -8.25
C ASN A 16 -9.35 15.17 -8.75
N ALA A 17 -9.52 14.64 -9.96
CA ALA A 17 -8.53 13.75 -10.58
C ALA A 17 -7.15 14.43 -10.72
N ALA A 18 -7.12 15.69 -11.15
CA ALA A 18 -5.88 16.45 -11.25
C ALA A 18 -5.22 16.71 -9.88
N LEU A 19 -6.01 16.90 -8.81
CA LEU A 19 -5.49 17.02 -7.44
C LEU A 19 -4.87 15.70 -6.96
N ASP A 20 -5.52 14.57 -7.22
CA ASP A 20 -5.01 13.25 -6.86
C ASP A 20 -3.67 12.96 -7.58
N GLU A 21 -3.59 13.27 -8.89
CA GLU A 21 -2.34 13.16 -9.65
C GLU A 21 -1.23 14.06 -9.08
N LEU A 22 -1.55 15.30 -8.72
CA LEU A 22 -0.60 16.22 -8.13
C LEU A 22 -0.06 15.71 -6.78
N ASP A 23 -0.91 15.11 -5.96
CA ASP A 23 -0.51 14.56 -4.67
C ASP A 23 0.38 13.31 -4.82
N MET A 24 0.12 12.46 -5.82
CA MET A 24 1.03 11.37 -6.19
C MET A 24 2.41 11.91 -6.62
N VAL A 25 2.44 12.93 -7.48
CA VAL A 25 3.71 13.54 -7.92
C VAL A 25 4.47 14.18 -6.76
N ARG A 26 3.77 14.85 -5.84
CA ARG A 26 4.39 15.43 -4.63
C ARG A 26 4.93 14.36 -3.70
N TYR A 27 4.24 13.23 -3.58
CA TYR A 27 4.72 12.09 -2.79
C TYR A 27 6.03 11.54 -3.37
N GLU A 28 6.07 11.23 -4.67
CA GLU A 28 7.29 10.74 -5.31
C GLU A 28 8.42 11.77 -5.25
N ASN A 29 8.12 13.06 -5.42
CA ASN A 29 9.13 14.11 -5.28
C ASN A 29 9.72 14.16 -3.86
N ARG A 30 8.89 14.02 -2.81
CA ARG A 30 9.37 13.95 -1.42
C ARG A 30 10.25 12.72 -1.20
N LYS A 31 9.87 11.57 -1.74
CA LYS A 31 10.64 10.31 -1.67
C LYS A 31 12.01 10.46 -2.34
N LEU A 32 12.05 10.97 -3.57
CA LEU A 32 13.30 11.24 -4.29
C LEU A 32 14.19 12.25 -3.55
N ARG A 33 13.62 13.33 -3.01
CA ARG A 33 14.37 14.31 -2.20
C ARG A 33 14.95 13.69 -0.94
N ALA A 34 14.20 12.82 -0.27
CA ALA A 34 14.70 12.09 0.90
C ALA A 34 15.88 11.19 0.51
N TRP A 35 15.78 10.48 -0.62
CA TRP A 35 16.89 9.65 -1.13
C TRP A 35 18.14 10.47 -1.43
N VAL A 36 18.00 11.59 -2.14
CA VAL A 36 19.11 12.51 -2.42
C VAL A 36 19.71 13.08 -1.13
N ALA A 37 18.87 13.45 -0.15
CA ALA A 37 19.32 14.00 1.12
C ALA A 37 20.08 12.98 1.98
N HIS A 38 19.74 11.69 1.87
CA HIS A 38 20.38 10.62 2.64
C HIS A 38 21.51 9.90 1.89
N GLY A 39 21.82 10.29 0.64
CA GLY A 39 22.89 9.66 -0.15
C GLY A 39 22.65 8.18 -0.42
N VAL A 40 21.39 7.73 -0.34
CA VAL A 40 20.98 6.35 -0.56
C VAL A 40 20.66 6.23 -2.05
N GLU A 41 21.42 5.40 -2.78
CA GLU A 41 21.04 4.99 -4.13
C GLU A 41 19.63 4.37 -4.10
N PRO A 42 18.80 4.60 -5.14
CA PRO A 42 17.51 3.92 -5.23
C PRO A 42 17.75 2.43 -5.05
N ALA A 43 17.10 1.81 -4.07
CA ALA A 43 17.14 0.36 -3.97
C ALA A 43 16.66 -0.20 -5.30
N GLU A 44 17.46 -1.07 -5.93
CA GLU A 44 17.01 -1.84 -7.09
C GLU A 44 15.67 -2.46 -6.70
N GLU A 45 14.64 -2.19 -7.49
CA GLU A 45 13.31 -2.73 -7.25
C GLU A 45 13.44 -4.25 -7.33
N GLU A 46 13.44 -4.93 -6.18
CA GLU A 46 13.53 -6.39 -6.16
C GLU A 46 12.40 -6.93 -7.05
N PRO A 47 12.71 -7.84 -7.98
CA PRO A 47 11.68 -8.41 -8.84
C PRO A 47 10.60 -9.00 -7.94
N VAL A 48 9.37 -8.50 -8.12
CA VAL A 48 8.20 -9.06 -7.46
C VAL A 48 8.12 -10.52 -7.88
N GLU A 49 8.43 -11.45 -6.97
CA GLU A 49 8.23 -12.88 -7.21
C GLU A 49 6.76 -13.08 -7.62
N ASP A 50 6.54 -13.73 -8.76
CA ASP A 50 5.21 -14.07 -9.22
C ASP A 50 4.50 -14.86 -8.10
N PRO A 51 3.31 -14.44 -7.63
CA PRO A 51 2.52 -15.21 -6.67
C PRO A 51 2.25 -16.66 -7.11
N ALA A 52 2.37 -16.96 -8.41
CA ALA A 52 2.29 -18.31 -8.96
C ALA A 52 3.55 -19.17 -8.68
N ASP A 53 4.72 -18.55 -8.57
CA ASP A 53 6.01 -19.18 -8.27
C ASP A 53 6.31 -19.23 -6.76
N ALA A 54 5.55 -18.48 -5.95
CA ALA A 54 5.62 -18.56 -4.50
C ALA A 54 5.30 -20.00 -4.02
N PRO A 55 6.13 -20.60 -3.15
CA PRO A 55 5.90 -21.96 -2.68
C PRO A 55 4.54 -22.03 -1.99
N ARG A 56 3.61 -22.78 -2.59
CA ARG A 56 2.27 -23.02 -2.04
C ARG A 56 2.42 -23.54 -0.62
N ARG A 57 2.19 -22.68 0.37
CA ARG A 57 2.16 -23.05 1.79
C ARG A 57 1.07 -24.11 1.93
N LYS A 58 1.47 -25.38 2.05
CA LYS A 58 0.55 -26.48 2.37
C LYS A 58 -0.16 -26.06 3.64
N LYS A 59 -1.48 -25.86 3.58
CA LYS A 59 -2.28 -25.52 4.76
C LYS A 59 -2.08 -26.63 5.79
N ALA A 60 -1.24 -26.37 6.80
CA ALA A 60 -1.20 -27.20 7.99
C ALA A 60 -2.58 -27.08 8.62
N ARG A 61 -3.36 -28.16 8.58
CA ARG A 61 -4.62 -28.26 9.30
C ARG A 61 -4.26 -28.23 10.78
N TYR A 62 -4.28 -27.06 11.40
CA TYR A 62 -4.22 -26.94 12.85
C TYR A 62 -5.59 -27.35 13.39
N ASN A 63 -5.73 -28.62 13.71
CA ASN A 63 -6.69 -29.11 14.69
C ASN A 63 -5.91 -30.05 15.59
N ASP A 64 -5.00 -29.47 16.38
CA ASP A 64 -4.41 -30.16 17.53
C ASP A 64 -5.10 -29.62 18.79
N PRO A 65 -6.02 -30.38 19.41
CA PRO A 65 -6.70 -29.97 20.63
C PRO A 65 -5.78 -29.95 21.87
N GLU A 66 -4.52 -30.38 21.76
CA GLU A 66 -3.55 -30.36 22.87
C GLU A 66 -2.66 -29.12 22.93
N ALA A 67 -2.79 -28.19 21.98
CA ALA A 67 -2.08 -26.91 21.98
C ALA A 67 -2.60 -25.96 23.08
N ARG A 68 -2.40 -26.33 24.35
CA ARG A 68 -2.57 -25.46 25.51
C ARG A 68 -1.49 -24.39 25.47
N THR A 69 -1.83 -23.22 24.95
CA THR A 69 -1.02 -22.01 25.11
C THR A 69 -1.12 -21.55 26.58
N TYR A 70 -0.08 -21.83 27.37
CA TYR A 70 0.02 -21.28 28.72
C TYR A 70 0.37 -19.78 28.61
N ILE A 71 -0.63 -18.90 28.80
CA ILE A 71 -0.37 -17.50 29.09
C ILE A 71 0.09 -17.43 30.55
N ARG A 72 1.39 -17.25 30.77
CA ARG A 72 1.97 -17.05 32.09
C ARG A 72 1.68 -15.60 32.50
N HIS A 73 0.66 -15.38 33.31
CA HIS A 73 0.51 -14.10 34.01
C HIS A 73 1.62 -14.01 35.06
N HIS A 74 2.56 -13.09 34.84
CA HIS A 74 3.44 -12.60 35.88
C HIS A 74 2.63 -11.53 36.65
N GLU A 75 2.32 -11.81 37.91
CA GLU A 75 1.96 -10.79 38.89
C GLU A 75 3.13 -10.66 39.87
N ASP A 76 3.48 -9.41 40.18
CA ASP A 76 4.63 -8.98 41.00
C ASP A 76 4.44 -9.30 42.50
#